data_AF-A0A7K0Z8I9-F1
#
_entry.id   AF-A0A7K0Z8I9-F1
#
_cell.length_a   1.000
_cell.length_b   1.000
_cell.length_c   1.000
_cell.angle_alpha   90.00
_cell.angle_beta   90.00
_cell.angle_gamma   90.00
#
_symmetry.space_group_name_H-M   'P 1'
#
loop_
_entity.id
_entity.type
_entity.pdbx_description
1 polymer ?
#
loop_
_entity_poly.entity_id
_entity_poly.type
_entity_poly.pdbx_seq_one_letter_code
_entity_poly.pdbx_strand_id
1 'polypeptide(L)' 'MINVGINGFGRIGRNFFRAALTNPNINIVGIND' A
#
# COMPACT_ATOMS: atom_id res chain seq x y z
N MET A 1 -4.93 -10.63 -7.91
CA MET A 1 -4.28 -10.10 -6.70
C MET A 1 -2.85 -9.72 -7.06
N ILE A 2 -2.49 -8.45 -6.93
CA ILE A 2 -1.18 -7.88 -7.27
C ILE A 2 -0.45 -7.56 -5.96
N ASN A 3 0.78 -8.02 -5.84
CA ASN A 3 1.63 -7.73 -4.70
C ASN A 3 2.30 -6.36 -4.88
N VAL A 4 2.14 -5.48 -3.91
CA VAL A 4 2.66 -4.10 -3.96
C VAL A 4 3.50 -3.83 -2.71
N GLY A 5 4.70 -3.30 -2.92
CA GLY A 5 5.52 -2.69 -1.87
C GLY A 5 5.38 -1.17 -1.87
N ILE A 6 5.40 -0.54 -0.70
CA ILE A 6 5.39 0.92 -0.55
C ILE A 6 6.77 1.35 -0.04
N ASN A 7 7.49 2.18 -0.81
CA ASN A 7 8.73 2.82 -0.35
C ASN A 7 8.47 4.33 -0.18
N GLY A 8 8.42 4.80 1.06
CA GLY A 8 7.92 6.13 1.43
C GLY A 8 6.52 6.09 2.05
N PHE A 9 6.43 6.02 3.38
CA PHE A 9 5.20 5.98 4.20
C PHE A 9 4.81 7.32 4.84
N GLY A 10 5.21 8.41 4.17
CA GLY A 10 4.67 9.74 4.40
C GLY A 10 3.18 9.88 4.00
N ARG A 11 2.74 11.12 3.74
CA ARG A 11 1.33 11.43 3.48
C ARG A 11 0.72 10.61 2.33
N ILE A 12 1.46 10.42 1.23
CA ILE A 12 0.96 9.68 0.06
C ILE A 12 0.96 8.17 0.30
N GLY A 13 2.03 7.61 0.89
CA GLY A 13 2.09 6.18 1.22
C GLY A 13 0.94 5.75 2.14
N ARG A 14 0.63 6.55 3.17
CA ARG A 14 -0.52 6.28 4.06
C ARG A 14 -1.86 6.38 3.35
N ASN A 15 -2.06 7.37 2.48
CA ASN A 15 -3.30 7.51 1.72
C ASN A 15 -3.51 6.35 0.75
N PHE A 16 -2.45 5.94 0.04
CA PHE A 16 -2.48 4.79 -0.84
C PHE A 16 -2.78 3.50 -0.08
N PHE A 17 -2.09 3.25 1.05
CA PHE A 17 -2.33 2.08 1.89
C PHE A 17 -3.79 2.00 2.35
N ARG A 18 -4.38 3.11 2.81
CA ARG A 18 -5.79 3.16 3.21
C ARG A 18 -6.74 2.79 2.07
N ALA A 19 -6.48 3.26 0.85
CA ALA A 19 -7.28 2.90 -0.32
C ALA A 19 -7.09 1.43 -0.73
N ALA A 20 -5.89 0.88 -0.54
CA ALA A 20 -5.57 -0.51 -0.85
C ALA A 20 -6.29 -1.50 0.09
N LEU A 21 -6.54 -1.14 1.36
CA LEU A 21 -7.21 -2.01 2.33
C LEU A 21 -8.61 -2.49 1.89
N THR A 22 -9.31 -1.70 1.07
CA THR A 22 -10.64 -2.04 0.56
C THR A 22 -10.62 -2.57 -0.87
N ASN A 23 -9.43 -2.74 -1.47
CA ASN A 23 -9.30 -3.22 -2.83
C ASN A 23 -8.85 -4.70 -2.84
N PRO A 24 -9.74 -5.66 -3.16
CA PRO A 24 -9.40 -7.09 -3.13
C PRO A 24 -8.36 -7.50 -4.17
N ASN A 25 -8.06 -6.63 -5.13
CA ASN A 25 -7.04 -6.88 -6.14
C ASN A 25 -5.62 -6.53 -5.67
N ILE A 26 -5.45 -5.85 -4.54
CA ILE A 26 -4.16 -5.39 -4.04
C ILE A 26 -3.80 -6.14 -2.76
N ASN A 27 -2.57 -6.64 -2.69
CA ASN A 27 -1.98 -7.19 -1.49
C ASN A 27 -0.70 -6.41 -1.15
N ILE A 28 -0.71 -5.70 -0.02
CA ILE A 28 0.47 -4.95 0.42
C ILE A 28 1.42 -5.93 1.11
N VAL A 29 2.57 -6.18 0.49
CA VAL A 29 3.53 -7.20 0.96
C VAL A 29 4.70 -6.63 1.75
N GLY A 30 4.85 -5.31 1.77
CA GLY A 30 5.92 -4.64 2.51
C GLY A 30 5.82 -3.13 2.44
N ILE A 31 6.31 -2.48 3.49
CA ILE A 31 6.42 -1.03 3.60
C ILE A 31 7.84 -0.72 4.08
N ASN A 32 8.51 0.21 3.42
CA ASN A 32 9.82 0.74 3.79
C ASN A 32 9.71 2.28 3.87
N ASP A 33 10.05 2.87 5.01
CA ASP A 33 10.18 4.32 5.22
C ASP A 33 11.09 4.56 6.42
#